data_AF-A0A1Y5ZMX8-F1
#
_entry.id   AF-A0A1Y5ZMX8-F1
#
_cell.length_a   1.000
_cell.length_b   1.000
_cell.length_c   1.000
_cell.angle_alpha   90.00
_cell.angle_beta   90.00
_cell.angle_gamma   90.00
#
_symmetry.space_group_name_H-M   'P 1'
#
loop_
_entity.id
_entity.type
_entity.pdbx_description
1 polymer ?
#
loop_
_entity_poly.entity_id
_entity_poly.type
_entity_poly.pdbx_seq_one_letter_code
_entity_poly.pdbx_strand_id
1 'polypeptide(L)'
;MEEYIDDLLRRMDDEKAGIRQCAYEEAMRLNDLSLFSCLQEKVTEARKVYIKTNLYFLIAQLAINTKEMYIADYLIDRLESEESRIVLDSMLIDLSKLSEASNAHKIIPYIYHKNSGVRYSAVIALKLCKSLGAEDALLKLLTVEENRDDIVNICATLYEIGTKRSILPLTKLLHCDSAYIRSAAIETLAEIGRTDLQIVYIDGLADRNVIVKYEAIRAIYAYGDEMAIKPICERVTKVVSRRRKNEVEPTDESEIVIALRFLHKFVGHEEVLKTFDKVYKKRGNLFMAERKWLRDNIAYFQEKERM
;
A
#
# COMPACT_ATOMS: atom_id res chain seq x y z
N MET A 1 21.60 -4.50 -32.55
CA MET A 1 20.78 -4.94 -31.40
C MET A 1 21.67 -5.59 -30.35
N GLU A 2 22.46 -6.59 -30.73
CA GLU A 2 23.35 -7.29 -29.79
C GLU A 2 24.41 -6.39 -29.13
N GLU A 3 25.16 -5.61 -29.93
CA GLU A 3 26.16 -4.66 -29.41
C GLU A 3 25.56 -3.62 -28.47
N TYR A 4 24.31 -3.21 -28.71
CA TYR A 4 23.60 -2.26 -27.86
C TYR A 4 23.29 -2.85 -26.48
N ILE A 5 22.75 -4.07 -26.44
CA ILE A 5 22.45 -4.77 -25.19
C ILE A 5 23.75 -5.04 -24.42
N ASP A 6 24.82 -5.47 -25.09
CA ASP A 6 26.10 -5.75 -24.44
C ASP A 6 26.74 -4.49 -23.86
N ASP A 7 26.68 -3.35 -24.59
CA ASP A 7 27.13 -2.07 -24.04
C ASP A 7 26.29 -1.64 -22.83
N LEU A 8 24.97 -1.77 -22.90
CA LEU A 8 24.08 -1.42 -21.81
C LEU A 8 24.36 -2.28 -20.57
N LEU A 9 24.47 -3.60 -20.72
CA LEU A 9 24.82 -4.52 -19.64
C LEU A 9 26.17 -4.20 -19.01
N ARG A 10 27.18 -3.86 -19.83
CA ARG A 10 28.50 -3.44 -19.36
C ARG A 10 28.41 -2.16 -18.54
N ARG A 11 27.63 -1.16 -18.97
CA ARG A 11 27.44 0.09 -18.23
C ARG A 11 26.65 -0.09 -16.94
N MET A 12 25.71 -1.02 -16.90
CA MET A 12 24.97 -1.37 -15.67
C MET A 12 25.87 -1.98 -14.59
N ASP A 13 26.99 -2.61 -14.98
CA ASP A 13 27.99 -3.22 -14.08
C ASP A 13 29.25 -2.36 -13.91
N ASP A 14 29.26 -1.12 -14.42
CA ASP A 14 30.42 -0.22 -14.37
C ASP A 14 30.77 0.14 -12.92
N GLU A 15 32.05 0.30 -12.55
CA GLU A 15 32.45 0.67 -11.19
C GLU A 15 31.97 2.07 -10.78
N LYS A 16 31.77 2.97 -11.74
CA LYS A 16 31.30 4.35 -11.50
C LYS A 16 29.79 4.38 -11.34
N ALA A 17 29.34 4.78 -10.14
CA ALA A 17 27.92 4.88 -9.81
C ALA A 17 27.11 5.74 -10.79
N GLY A 18 27.68 6.84 -11.28
CA GLY A 18 27.02 7.70 -12.28
C GLY A 18 26.79 7.00 -13.63
N ILE A 19 27.73 6.16 -14.08
CA ILE A 19 27.57 5.40 -15.33
C ILE A 19 26.48 4.33 -15.14
N ARG A 20 26.51 3.61 -14.02
CA ARG A 20 25.45 2.64 -13.69
C ARG A 20 24.09 3.32 -13.66
N GLN A 21 23.96 4.43 -12.95
CA GLN A 21 22.69 5.16 -12.85
C GLN A 21 22.16 5.55 -14.23
N CYS A 22 22.98 6.16 -15.09
CA CYS A 22 22.59 6.50 -16.45
C CYS A 22 22.14 5.27 -17.25
N ALA A 23 22.80 4.11 -17.07
CA ALA A 23 22.42 2.87 -17.73
C ALA A 23 21.06 2.35 -17.25
N TYR A 24 20.78 2.38 -15.94
CA TYR A 24 19.47 2.01 -15.39
C TYR A 24 18.38 2.98 -15.86
N GLU A 25 18.65 4.29 -15.91
CA GLU A 25 17.68 5.28 -16.43
C GLU A 25 17.40 5.08 -17.92
N GLU A 26 18.41 4.70 -18.71
CA GLU A 26 18.23 4.33 -20.12
C GLU A 26 17.40 3.05 -20.25
N ALA A 27 17.74 2.02 -19.47
CA ALA A 27 17.00 0.77 -19.41
C ALA A 27 15.51 0.98 -19.06
N MET A 28 15.21 1.86 -18.10
CA MET A 28 13.84 2.23 -17.72
C MET A 28 13.02 2.85 -18.86
N ARG A 29 13.67 3.34 -19.93
CA ARG A 29 13.00 3.93 -21.10
C ARG A 29 12.93 2.96 -22.28
N LEU A 30 13.41 1.72 -22.14
CA LEU A 30 13.37 0.74 -23.21
C LEU A 30 11.95 0.41 -23.64
N ASN A 31 11.68 0.58 -24.93
CA ASN A 31 10.39 0.27 -25.56
C ASN A 31 10.53 -0.36 -26.96
N ASP A 32 11.75 -0.64 -27.41
CA ASP A 32 12.00 -1.27 -28.71
C ASP A 32 11.81 -2.79 -28.60
N LEU A 33 10.67 -3.26 -29.12
CA LEU A 33 10.29 -4.68 -29.13
C LEU A 33 11.26 -5.56 -29.93
N SER A 34 12.02 -5.01 -30.88
CA SER A 34 12.99 -5.79 -31.66
C SER A 34 14.10 -6.39 -30.78
N LEU A 35 14.39 -5.76 -29.64
CA LEU A 35 15.37 -6.21 -28.66
C LEU A 35 14.95 -7.47 -27.91
N PHE A 36 13.65 -7.80 -27.87
CA PHE A 36 13.14 -8.89 -27.04
C PHE A 36 13.74 -10.25 -27.42
N SER A 37 13.78 -10.58 -28.71
CA SER A 37 14.38 -11.84 -29.20
C SER A 37 15.83 -12.01 -28.77
N CYS A 38 16.65 -10.96 -28.93
CA CYS A 38 18.04 -10.94 -28.53
C CYS A 38 18.22 -11.06 -27.00
N LEU A 39 17.35 -10.41 -26.20
CA LEU A 39 17.35 -10.55 -24.75
C LEU A 39 17.01 -11.98 -24.31
N GLN A 40 16.06 -12.64 -24.99
CA GLN A 40 15.71 -14.04 -24.70
C GLN A 40 16.91 -14.97 -24.92
N GLU A 41 17.60 -14.84 -26.06
CA GLU A 41 18.82 -15.62 -26.35
C GLU A 41 19.89 -15.42 -25.26
N LYS A 42 20.21 -14.16 -24.93
CA LYS A 42 21.20 -13.85 -23.90
C LYS A 42 20.83 -14.37 -22.51
N VAL A 43 19.53 -14.39 -22.15
CA VAL A 43 19.07 -14.98 -20.88
C VAL A 43 19.41 -16.47 -20.80
N THR A 44 19.27 -17.21 -21.92
CA THR A 44 19.57 -18.65 -21.94
C THR A 44 21.06 -18.94 -21.81
N GLU A 45 21.92 -18.06 -22.32
CA GLU A 45 23.38 -18.19 -22.25
C GLU A 45 23.98 -17.71 -20.93
N ALA A 46 23.30 -16.77 -20.26
CA ALA A 46 23.77 -16.15 -19.04
C ALA A 46 23.88 -17.14 -17.87
N ARG A 47 25.09 -17.26 -17.31
CA ARG A 47 25.33 -18.09 -16.11
C ARG A 47 25.46 -17.27 -14.83
N LYS A 48 25.94 -16.04 -14.94
CA LYS A 48 26.22 -15.19 -13.78
C LYS A 48 24.92 -14.55 -13.26
N VAL A 49 24.74 -14.57 -11.94
CA VAL A 49 23.56 -14.03 -11.26
C VAL A 49 23.28 -12.59 -11.66
N TYR A 50 24.28 -11.69 -11.60
CA TYR A 50 24.07 -10.28 -11.91
C TYR A 50 23.71 -10.03 -13.38
N ILE A 51 24.26 -10.82 -14.32
CA ILE A 51 23.90 -10.71 -15.75
C ILE A 51 22.44 -11.11 -15.95
N LYS A 52 22.01 -12.23 -15.34
CA LYS A 52 20.59 -12.63 -15.38
C LYS A 52 19.68 -11.56 -14.78
N THR A 53 20.04 -11.01 -13.62
CA THR A 53 19.28 -9.93 -12.99
C THR A 53 19.11 -8.74 -13.92
N ASN A 54 20.20 -8.28 -14.55
CA ASN A 54 20.14 -7.15 -15.48
C ASN A 54 19.31 -7.49 -16.72
N LEU A 55 19.49 -8.67 -17.32
CA LEU A 55 18.73 -9.10 -18.49
C LEU A 55 17.22 -9.17 -18.21
N TYR A 56 16.81 -9.79 -17.10
CA TYR A 56 15.40 -9.83 -16.71
C TYR A 56 14.84 -8.44 -16.41
N PHE A 57 15.64 -7.56 -15.79
CA PHE A 57 15.27 -6.16 -15.60
C PHE A 57 14.99 -5.46 -16.94
N LEU A 58 15.86 -5.62 -17.96
CA LEU A 58 15.64 -5.06 -19.30
C LEU A 58 14.34 -5.58 -19.94
N ILE A 59 14.09 -6.88 -19.83
CA ILE A 59 12.85 -7.51 -20.34
C ILE A 59 11.63 -6.97 -19.58
N ALA A 60 11.73 -6.76 -18.27
CA ALA A 60 10.65 -6.17 -17.48
C ALA A 60 10.38 -4.72 -17.88
N GLN A 61 11.41 -3.92 -18.17
CA GLN A 61 11.20 -2.55 -18.67
C GLN A 61 10.51 -2.55 -20.03
N LEU A 62 10.86 -3.47 -20.94
CA LEU A 62 10.11 -3.65 -22.18
C LEU A 62 8.65 -3.99 -21.89
N ALA A 63 8.37 -4.94 -21.00
CA ALA A 63 7.00 -5.33 -20.67
C ALA A 63 6.20 -4.17 -20.05
N ILE A 64 6.80 -3.39 -19.14
CA ILE A 64 6.16 -2.22 -18.51
C ILE A 64 5.85 -1.13 -19.54
N ASN A 65 6.82 -0.79 -20.40
CA ASN A 65 6.71 0.34 -21.32
C ASN A 65 5.85 0.04 -22.55
N THR A 66 5.87 -1.21 -23.02
CA THR A 66 5.13 -1.63 -24.22
C THR A 66 3.75 -2.21 -23.88
N LYS A 67 3.57 -2.70 -22.65
CA LYS A 67 2.36 -3.39 -22.16
C LYS A 67 2.02 -4.67 -22.94
N GLU A 68 3.01 -5.26 -23.59
CA GLU A 68 2.85 -6.52 -24.32
C GLU A 68 2.79 -7.70 -23.35
N MET A 69 1.62 -8.33 -23.24
CA MET A 69 1.35 -9.40 -22.28
C MET A 69 2.25 -10.63 -22.48
N TYR A 70 2.64 -10.95 -23.72
CA TYR A 70 3.50 -12.11 -23.98
C TYR A 70 4.92 -11.95 -23.39
N ILE A 71 5.39 -10.71 -23.18
CA ILE A 71 6.68 -10.44 -22.52
C ILE A 71 6.55 -10.66 -21.00
N ALA A 72 5.43 -10.23 -20.42
CA ALA A 72 5.10 -10.50 -19.03
C ALA A 72 4.99 -12.01 -18.77
N ASP A 73 4.26 -12.71 -19.65
CA ASP A 73 4.06 -14.16 -19.58
C ASP A 73 5.40 -14.90 -19.69
N TYR A 74 6.30 -14.44 -20.57
CA TYR A 74 7.66 -14.97 -20.68
C TYR A 74 8.44 -14.84 -19.36
N LEU A 75 8.40 -13.67 -18.71
CA LEU A 75 9.08 -13.48 -17.42
C LEU A 75 8.55 -14.42 -16.35
N ILE A 76 7.23 -14.62 -16.31
CA ILE A 76 6.58 -15.51 -15.35
C ILE A 76 6.95 -16.97 -15.62
N ASP A 77 6.94 -17.41 -16.88
CA ASP A 77 7.34 -18.76 -17.25
C ASP A 77 8.82 -19.04 -16.90
N ARG A 78 9.68 -18.02 -17.00
CA ARG A 78 11.10 -18.14 -16.62
C ARG A 78 11.31 -18.36 -15.13
N LEU A 79 10.40 -17.95 -14.25
CA LEU A 79 10.51 -18.19 -12.80
C LEU A 79 10.71 -19.68 -12.49
N GLU A 80 10.03 -20.58 -13.21
CA GLU A 80 10.07 -22.05 -12.96
C GLU A 80 11.48 -22.63 -13.16
N SER A 81 12.27 -21.98 -13.99
CA SER A 81 13.62 -22.42 -14.37
C SER A 81 14.74 -21.69 -13.66
N GLU A 82 14.43 -20.71 -12.79
CA GLU A 82 15.43 -19.95 -12.05
C GLU A 82 15.63 -20.46 -10.64
N GLU A 83 16.86 -20.87 -10.33
CA GLU A 83 17.23 -21.42 -9.02
C GLU A 83 17.76 -20.34 -8.06
N SER A 84 18.30 -19.25 -8.60
CA SER A 84 18.92 -18.20 -7.79
C SER A 84 17.84 -17.38 -7.09
N ARG A 85 17.80 -17.46 -5.75
CA ARG A 85 16.92 -16.62 -4.92
C ARG A 85 17.07 -15.12 -5.21
N ILE A 86 18.26 -14.66 -5.60
CA ILE A 86 18.51 -13.24 -5.91
C ILE A 86 17.83 -12.87 -7.23
N VAL A 87 17.89 -13.76 -8.22
CA VAL A 87 17.23 -13.54 -9.52
C VAL A 87 15.72 -13.61 -9.36
N LEU A 88 15.21 -14.63 -8.66
CA LEU A 88 13.78 -14.78 -8.37
C LEU A 88 13.21 -13.56 -7.64
N ASP A 89 13.89 -13.10 -6.59
CA ASP A 89 13.49 -11.91 -5.83
C ASP A 89 13.40 -10.68 -6.74
N SER A 90 14.45 -10.39 -7.52
CA SER A 90 14.45 -9.28 -8.47
C SER A 90 13.36 -9.40 -9.53
N MET A 91 13.15 -10.58 -10.10
CA MET A 91 12.12 -10.81 -11.11
C MET A 91 10.73 -10.55 -10.53
N LEU A 92 10.45 -11.04 -9.32
CA LEU A 92 9.14 -10.86 -8.67
C LEU A 92 8.88 -9.38 -8.31
N ILE A 93 9.90 -8.65 -7.87
CA ILE A 93 9.80 -7.19 -7.66
C ILE A 93 9.46 -6.46 -8.97
N ASP A 94 10.08 -6.85 -10.08
CA ASP A 94 9.78 -6.25 -11.36
C ASP A 94 8.39 -6.66 -11.86
N LEU A 95 8.01 -7.92 -11.65
CA LEU A 95 6.68 -8.44 -11.97
C LEU A 95 5.55 -7.68 -11.26
N SER A 96 5.79 -7.23 -10.02
CA SER A 96 4.80 -6.47 -9.27
C SER A 96 4.50 -5.08 -9.84
N LYS A 97 5.31 -4.59 -10.79
CA LYS A 97 5.14 -3.28 -11.45
C LYS A 97 4.37 -3.38 -12.76
N LEU A 98 4.14 -4.59 -13.28
CA LEU A 98 3.36 -4.77 -14.50
C LEU A 98 1.87 -4.60 -14.22
N SER A 99 1.13 -4.27 -15.27
CA SER A 99 -0.32 -4.08 -15.19
C SER A 99 -1.12 -5.35 -15.43
N GLU A 100 -0.64 -6.25 -16.29
CA GLU A 100 -1.38 -7.42 -16.74
C GLU A 100 -0.45 -8.55 -17.21
N ALA A 101 -0.85 -9.79 -16.97
CA ALA A 101 -0.25 -11.01 -17.51
C ALA A 101 -1.28 -12.14 -17.54
N SER A 102 -1.25 -12.99 -18.56
CA SER A 102 -2.19 -14.10 -18.75
C SER A 102 -1.93 -15.24 -17.76
N ASN A 103 -0.66 -15.50 -17.44
CA ASN A 103 -0.24 -16.63 -16.61
C ASN A 103 0.15 -16.23 -15.17
N ALA A 104 -0.28 -15.06 -14.67
CA ALA A 104 0.08 -14.53 -13.35
C ALA A 104 -0.19 -15.49 -12.17
N HIS A 105 -1.11 -16.44 -12.32
CA HIS A 105 -1.38 -17.49 -11.32
C HIS A 105 -0.16 -18.36 -11.01
N LYS A 106 0.82 -18.46 -11.92
CA LYS A 106 2.08 -19.19 -11.73
C LYS A 106 3.00 -18.55 -10.67
N ILE A 107 2.71 -17.34 -10.20
CA ILE A 107 3.44 -16.68 -9.10
C ILE A 107 3.06 -17.29 -7.74
N ILE A 108 1.86 -17.87 -7.61
CA ILE A 108 1.30 -18.36 -6.33
C ILE A 108 2.26 -19.31 -5.57
N PRO A 109 2.93 -20.30 -6.18
CA PRO A 109 3.84 -21.19 -5.45
C PRO A 109 4.98 -20.47 -4.72
N TYR A 110 5.40 -19.30 -5.20
CA TYR A 110 6.55 -18.57 -4.64
C TYR A 110 6.24 -17.88 -3.30
N ILE A 111 4.96 -17.69 -2.93
CA ILE A 111 4.61 -17.18 -1.60
C ILE A 111 4.94 -18.16 -0.48
N TYR A 112 5.23 -19.43 -0.80
CA TYR A 112 5.68 -20.47 0.13
C TYR A 112 7.17 -20.78 0.01
N HIS A 113 7.94 -19.95 -0.71
CA HIS A 113 9.35 -20.20 -0.94
C HIS A 113 10.18 -20.17 0.37
N LYS A 114 11.24 -20.99 0.43
CA LYS A 114 12.10 -21.10 1.62
C LYS A 114 12.82 -19.79 1.99
N ASN A 115 13.09 -18.94 0.99
CA ASN A 115 13.72 -17.64 1.19
C ASN A 115 12.67 -16.55 1.41
N SER A 116 12.84 -15.77 2.48
CA SER A 116 11.90 -14.71 2.86
C SER A 116 11.79 -13.57 1.84
N GLY A 117 12.90 -13.17 1.19
CA GLY A 117 12.88 -12.14 0.14
C GLY A 117 12.00 -12.57 -1.04
N VAL A 118 12.18 -13.81 -1.51
CA VAL A 118 11.33 -14.37 -2.56
C VAL A 118 9.86 -14.45 -2.14
N ARG A 119 9.54 -14.83 -0.90
CA ARG A 119 8.13 -14.83 -0.43
C ARG A 119 7.54 -13.43 -0.42
N TYR A 120 8.27 -12.46 0.15
CA TYR A 120 7.89 -11.06 0.20
C TYR A 120 7.57 -10.52 -1.20
N SER A 121 8.51 -10.70 -2.14
CA SER A 121 8.37 -10.23 -3.51
C SER A 121 7.25 -10.97 -4.25
N ALA A 122 7.07 -12.26 -3.99
CA ALA A 122 5.96 -13.03 -4.55
C ALA A 122 4.59 -12.53 -4.05
N VAL A 123 4.44 -12.26 -2.75
CA VAL A 123 3.21 -11.72 -2.17
C VAL A 123 2.84 -10.41 -2.85
N ILE A 124 3.79 -9.48 -3.00
CA ILE A 124 3.54 -8.21 -3.67
C ILE A 124 3.26 -8.40 -5.16
N ALA A 125 3.97 -9.32 -5.83
CA ALA A 125 3.74 -9.63 -7.23
C ALA A 125 2.35 -10.23 -7.52
N LEU A 126 1.67 -10.80 -6.51
CA LEU A 126 0.27 -11.26 -6.68
C LEU A 126 -0.71 -10.13 -6.98
N LYS A 127 -0.34 -8.85 -6.84
CA LYS A 127 -1.13 -7.70 -7.36
C LYS A 127 -1.34 -7.76 -8.87
N LEU A 128 -0.38 -8.35 -9.59
CA LEU A 128 -0.52 -8.67 -11.02
C LEU A 128 -1.57 -9.76 -11.24
N CYS A 129 -1.71 -10.69 -10.29
CA CYS A 129 -2.69 -11.76 -10.30
C CYS A 129 -3.99 -11.31 -9.60
N LYS A 130 -4.77 -10.46 -10.26
CA LYS A 130 -6.09 -10.01 -9.78
C LYS A 130 -7.17 -11.10 -9.90
N SER A 131 -6.88 -12.29 -9.40
CA SER A 131 -7.74 -13.48 -9.48
C SER A 131 -8.17 -13.95 -8.10
N LEU A 132 -9.32 -14.62 -8.04
CA LEU A 132 -9.80 -15.29 -6.83
C LEU A 132 -8.82 -16.37 -6.33
N GLY A 133 -8.00 -16.95 -7.23
CA GLY A 133 -6.98 -17.92 -6.86
C GLY A 133 -5.82 -17.30 -6.06
N ALA A 134 -5.42 -16.07 -6.40
CA ALA A 134 -4.42 -15.34 -5.62
C ALA A 134 -4.95 -14.91 -4.26
N GLU A 135 -6.20 -14.41 -4.20
CA GLU A 135 -6.88 -14.12 -2.93
C GLU A 135 -6.91 -15.38 -2.05
N ASP A 136 -7.34 -16.53 -2.58
CA ASP A 136 -7.40 -17.78 -1.82
C ASP A 136 -6.04 -18.26 -1.31
N ALA A 137 -4.98 -18.04 -2.09
CA ALA A 137 -3.63 -18.37 -1.68
C ALA A 137 -3.14 -17.48 -0.52
N LEU A 138 -3.40 -16.18 -0.59
CA LEU A 138 -3.08 -15.22 0.47
C LEU A 138 -3.88 -15.47 1.74
N LEU A 139 -5.17 -15.75 1.62
CA LEU A 139 -6.02 -16.07 2.77
C LEU A 139 -5.59 -17.36 3.46
N LYS A 140 -5.14 -18.38 2.71
CA LYS A 140 -4.54 -19.58 3.29
C LYS A 140 -3.23 -19.27 4.00
N LEU A 141 -2.32 -18.52 3.36
CA LEU A 141 -1.05 -18.12 3.96
C LEU A 141 -1.27 -17.35 5.28
N LEU A 142 -2.25 -16.46 5.31
CA LEU A 142 -2.62 -15.67 6.50
C LEU A 142 -3.02 -16.53 7.71
N THR A 143 -3.48 -17.78 7.50
CA THR A 143 -3.86 -18.68 8.61
C THR A 143 -2.67 -19.34 9.30
N VAL A 144 -1.52 -19.39 8.64
CA VAL A 144 -0.31 -20.09 9.13
C VAL A 144 0.87 -19.14 9.36
N GLU A 145 0.80 -17.91 8.85
CA GLU A 145 1.86 -16.93 8.99
C GLU A 145 1.90 -16.32 10.41
N GLU A 146 3.11 -16.22 10.95
CA GLU A 146 3.37 -15.68 12.29
C GLU A 146 4.25 -14.42 12.23
N ASN A 147 5.01 -14.25 11.15
CA ASN A 147 5.85 -13.09 10.96
C ASN A 147 4.98 -11.84 10.75
N ARG A 148 5.20 -10.84 11.59
CA ARG A 148 4.38 -9.61 11.60
C ARG A 148 4.48 -8.82 10.32
N ASP A 149 5.67 -8.75 9.73
CA ASP A 149 5.90 -8.00 8.50
C ASP A 149 5.24 -8.72 7.32
N ASP A 150 5.37 -10.05 7.26
CA ASP A 150 4.71 -10.86 6.23
C ASP A 150 3.17 -10.74 6.31
N ILE A 151 2.57 -10.74 7.51
CA ILE A 151 1.13 -10.47 7.70
C ILE A 151 0.73 -9.10 7.16
N VAL A 152 1.50 -8.04 7.47
CA VAL A 152 1.22 -6.69 6.97
C VAL A 152 1.30 -6.64 5.44
N ASN A 153 2.26 -7.34 4.83
CA ASN A 153 2.40 -7.41 3.38
C ASN A 153 1.25 -8.18 2.71
N ILE A 154 0.74 -9.23 3.37
CA ILE A 154 -0.46 -9.94 2.93
C ILE A 154 -1.67 -9.00 2.97
N CYS A 155 -1.88 -8.25 4.06
CA CYS A 155 -2.95 -7.25 4.14
C CYS A 155 -2.82 -6.18 3.05
N ALA A 156 -1.63 -5.63 2.82
CA ALA A 156 -1.39 -4.63 1.79
C ALA A 156 -1.66 -5.16 0.37
N THR A 157 -1.43 -6.46 0.13
CA THR A 157 -1.76 -7.09 -1.14
C THR A 157 -3.27 -7.33 -1.27
N LEU A 158 -3.92 -7.81 -0.20
CA LEU A 158 -5.38 -7.97 -0.14
C LEU A 158 -6.13 -6.63 -0.22
N TYR A 159 -5.52 -5.52 0.17
CA TYR A 159 -6.10 -4.18 -0.06
C TYR A 159 -6.35 -3.93 -1.56
N GLU A 160 -5.44 -4.40 -2.43
CA GLU A 160 -5.54 -4.16 -3.87
C GLU A 160 -6.34 -5.24 -4.62
N ILE A 161 -6.29 -6.49 -4.17
CA ILE A 161 -6.90 -7.63 -4.89
C ILE A 161 -8.02 -8.34 -4.13
N GLY A 162 -8.19 -8.05 -2.84
CA GLY A 162 -9.12 -8.74 -1.97
C GLY A 162 -10.57 -8.42 -2.31
N THR A 163 -11.43 -9.40 -2.07
CA THR A 163 -12.88 -9.26 -2.22
C THR A 163 -13.55 -9.39 -0.86
N LYS A 164 -14.88 -9.30 -0.81
CA LYS A 164 -15.66 -9.48 0.43
C LYS A 164 -15.37 -10.83 1.14
N ARG A 165 -14.78 -11.81 0.45
CA ARG A 165 -14.32 -13.08 1.04
C ARG A 165 -13.21 -12.89 2.08
N SER A 166 -12.40 -11.84 1.92
CA SER A 166 -11.31 -11.50 2.83
C SER A 166 -11.77 -10.90 4.16
N ILE A 167 -13.03 -10.44 4.26
CA ILE A 167 -13.54 -9.74 5.45
C ILE A 167 -13.38 -10.60 6.71
N LEU A 168 -13.92 -11.83 6.72
CA LEU A 168 -13.90 -12.66 7.92
C LEU A 168 -12.48 -13.02 8.39
N PRO A 169 -11.55 -13.46 7.52
CA PRO A 169 -10.14 -13.64 7.90
C PRO A 169 -9.50 -12.37 8.45
N LEU A 170 -9.69 -11.22 7.80
CA LEU A 170 -9.09 -9.95 8.21
C LEU A 170 -9.66 -9.43 9.54
N THR A 171 -10.96 -9.65 9.82
CA THR A 171 -11.56 -9.26 11.11
C THR A 171 -10.87 -9.94 12.29
N LYS A 172 -10.37 -11.17 12.13
CA LYS A 172 -9.63 -11.86 13.20
C LYS A 172 -8.33 -11.13 13.58
N LEU A 173 -7.70 -10.45 12.62
CA LEU A 173 -6.47 -9.70 12.85
C LEU A 173 -6.67 -8.49 13.76
N LEU A 174 -7.90 -8.00 13.92
CA LEU A 174 -8.23 -6.89 14.83
C LEU A 174 -8.02 -7.24 16.30
N HIS A 175 -7.80 -8.51 16.64
CA HIS A 175 -7.55 -8.97 18.00
C HIS A 175 -6.10 -9.41 18.25
N CYS A 176 -5.20 -9.24 17.27
CA CYS A 176 -3.79 -9.56 17.47
C CYS A 176 -3.06 -8.50 18.30
N ASP A 177 -1.89 -8.85 18.83
CA ASP A 177 -1.11 -7.95 19.69
C ASP A 177 -0.49 -6.76 18.94
N SER A 178 -0.08 -6.96 17.69
CA SER A 178 0.61 -5.95 16.90
C SER A 178 -0.34 -4.85 16.44
N ALA A 179 -0.07 -3.61 16.85
CA ALA A 179 -0.85 -2.46 16.40
C ALA A 179 -0.73 -2.22 14.89
N TYR A 180 0.42 -2.53 14.28
CA TYR A 180 0.63 -2.40 12.84
C TYR A 180 -0.28 -3.37 12.05
N ILE A 181 -0.42 -4.61 12.53
CA ILE A 181 -1.31 -5.60 11.90
C ILE A 181 -2.77 -5.17 12.07
N ARG A 182 -3.19 -4.75 13.27
CA ARG A 182 -4.57 -4.27 13.49
C ARG A 182 -4.89 -3.05 12.61
N SER A 183 -3.94 -2.14 12.48
CA SER A 183 -4.03 -0.96 11.62
C SER A 183 -4.19 -1.34 10.15
N ALA A 184 -3.31 -2.20 9.62
CA ALA A 184 -3.39 -2.69 8.25
C ALA A 184 -4.71 -3.43 8.00
N ALA A 185 -5.18 -4.23 8.96
CA ALA A 185 -6.47 -4.92 8.86
C ALA A 185 -7.65 -3.94 8.78
N ILE A 186 -7.68 -2.86 9.57
CA ILE A 186 -8.73 -1.82 9.44
C ILE A 186 -8.68 -1.17 8.07
N GLU A 187 -7.50 -0.80 7.58
CA GLU A 187 -7.36 -0.16 6.26
C GLU A 187 -7.83 -1.09 5.12
N THR A 188 -7.42 -2.37 5.15
CA THR A 188 -7.86 -3.36 4.17
C THR A 188 -9.37 -3.65 4.26
N LEU A 189 -9.92 -3.77 5.48
CA LEU A 189 -11.35 -3.93 5.69
C LEU A 189 -12.13 -2.70 5.19
N ALA A 190 -11.59 -1.50 5.36
CA ALA A 190 -12.18 -0.27 4.87
C ALA A 190 -12.36 -0.28 3.36
N GLU A 191 -11.33 -0.67 2.63
CA GLU A 191 -11.38 -0.71 1.17
C GLU A 191 -12.33 -1.79 0.63
N ILE A 192 -12.30 -2.99 1.24
CA ILE A 192 -13.10 -4.13 0.77
C ILE A 192 -14.56 -4.02 1.21
N GLY A 193 -14.79 -3.65 2.47
CA GLY A 193 -16.11 -3.62 3.10
C GLY A 193 -16.83 -2.29 2.98
N ARG A 194 -16.08 -1.18 2.82
CA ARG A 194 -16.62 0.17 2.64
C ARG A 194 -17.69 0.49 3.69
N THR A 195 -18.89 0.89 3.30
CA THR A 195 -19.99 1.21 4.21
C THR A 195 -20.46 0.03 5.05
N ASP A 196 -20.26 -1.22 4.59
CA ASP A 196 -20.81 -2.42 5.25
C ASP A 196 -20.13 -2.73 6.59
N LEU A 197 -18.95 -2.17 6.86
CA LEU A 197 -18.16 -2.45 8.06
C LEU A 197 -18.01 -1.25 8.99
N GLN A 198 -18.96 -0.32 8.96
CA GLN A 198 -18.89 0.86 9.83
C GLN A 198 -18.74 0.53 11.33
N ILE A 199 -19.39 -0.54 11.81
CA ILE A 199 -19.24 -1.00 13.21
C ILE A 199 -17.78 -1.32 13.52
N VAL A 200 -17.08 -1.98 12.59
CA VAL A 200 -15.64 -2.31 12.75
C VAL A 200 -14.81 -1.04 12.91
N TYR A 201 -15.08 0.00 12.12
CA TYR A 201 -14.33 1.25 12.21
C TYR A 201 -14.65 1.99 13.52
N ILE A 202 -15.91 2.01 13.95
CA ILE A 202 -16.32 2.60 15.24
C ILE A 202 -15.62 1.88 16.40
N ASP A 203 -15.59 0.55 16.39
CA ASP A 203 -14.89 -0.24 17.42
C ASP A 203 -13.39 0.03 17.42
N GLY A 204 -12.79 0.27 16.24
CA GLY A 204 -11.39 0.67 16.09
C GLY A 204 -11.03 1.97 16.83
N LEU A 205 -11.98 2.89 17.06
CA LEU A 205 -11.76 4.10 17.85
C LEU A 205 -11.46 3.80 19.33
N ALA A 206 -11.85 2.62 19.82
CA ALA A 206 -11.62 2.17 21.19
C ALA A 206 -10.26 1.48 21.40
N ASP A 207 -9.44 1.29 20.35
CA ASP A 207 -8.15 0.59 20.45
C ASP A 207 -7.21 1.21 21.51
N ARG A 208 -6.18 0.49 21.94
CA ARG A 208 -5.15 1.05 22.85
C ARG A 208 -4.13 1.92 22.11
N ASN A 209 -3.86 1.63 20.85
CA ASN A 209 -2.84 2.26 20.04
C ASN A 209 -3.42 3.40 19.20
N VAL A 210 -2.64 4.48 19.03
CA VAL A 210 -3.06 5.68 18.29
C VAL A 210 -3.11 5.47 16.78
N ILE A 211 -2.28 4.58 16.22
CA ILE A 211 -2.24 4.31 14.78
C ILE A 211 -3.53 3.59 14.35
N VAL A 212 -4.01 2.63 15.14
CA VAL A 212 -5.28 1.92 14.87
C VAL A 212 -6.46 2.89 14.89
N LYS A 213 -6.48 3.83 15.85
CA LYS A 213 -7.52 4.88 15.91
C LYS A 213 -7.48 5.82 14.73
N TYR A 214 -6.27 6.16 14.30
CA TYR A 214 -6.07 7.00 13.13
C TYR A 214 -6.67 6.33 11.88
N GLU A 215 -6.40 5.04 11.66
CA GLU A 215 -7.00 4.30 10.55
C GLU A 215 -8.51 4.15 10.67
N ALA A 216 -9.02 3.92 11.88
CA ALA A 216 -10.46 3.90 12.13
C ALA A 216 -11.13 5.24 11.75
N ILE A 217 -10.49 6.38 12.05
CA ILE A 217 -10.99 7.71 11.67
C ILE A 217 -10.93 7.91 10.16
N ARG A 218 -9.85 7.48 9.49
CA ARG A 218 -9.78 7.50 8.02
C ARG A 218 -10.91 6.70 7.38
N ALA A 219 -11.14 5.48 7.87
CA ALA A 219 -12.22 4.61 7.40
C ALA A 219 -13.60 5.24 7.62
N ILE A 220 -13.86 5.81 8.81
CA ILE A 220 -15.13 6.52 9.11
C ILE A 220 -15.28 7.76 8.22
N TYR A 221 -14.22 8.52 7.99
CA TYR A 221 -14.29 9.68 7.11
C TYR A 221 -14.67 9.28 5.68
N ALA A 222 -14.09 8.19 5.16
CA ALA A 222 -14.35 7.69 3.82
C ALA A 222 -15.74 7.05 3.69
N TYR A 223 -16.16 6.23 4.67
CA TYR A 223 -17.25 5.27 4.52
C TYR A 223 -18.31 5.28 5.63
N GLY A 224 -18.12 6.08 6.69
CA GLY A 224 -19.05 6.15 7.81
C GLY A 224 -20.28 7.02 7.54
N ASP A 225 -21.37 6.70 8.23
CA ASP A 225 -22.63 7.44 8.27
C ASP A 225 -22.89 8.10 9.64
N GLU A 226 -24.13 8.57 9.84
CA GLU A 226 -24.57 9.25 11.08
C GLU A 226 -24.27 8.47 12.37
N MET A 227 -24.23 7.13 12.36
CA MET A 227 -23.90 6.33 13.55
C MET A 227 -22.51 6.63 14.11
N ALA A 228 -21.59 7.13 13.28
CA ALA A 228 -20.24 7.48 13.70
C ALA A 228 -20.13 8.91 14.27
N ILE A 229 -21.18 9.74 14.20
CA ILE A 229 -21.17 11.13 14.73
C ILE A 229 -20.75 11.14 16.20
N LYS A 230 -21.49 10.43 17.05
CA LYS A 230 -21.22 10.41 18.49
C LYS A 230 -19.82 9.85 18.83
N PRO A 231 -19.40 8.69 18.32
CA PRO A 231 -18.04 8.17 18.52
C PRO A 231 -16.92 9.16 18.12
N ILE A 232 -17.07 9.83 16.96
CA ILE A 232 -16.09 10.82 16.50
C ILE A 232 -16.12 12.08 17.38
N CYS A 233 -17.31 12.57 17.78
CA CYS A 233 -17.45 13.70 18.71
C CYS A 233 -16.74 13.44 20.05
N GLU A 234 -16.92 12.24 20.61
CA GLU A 234 -16.24 11.82 21.84
C GLU A 234 -14.72 11.75 21.65
N ARG A 235 -14.25 11.18 20.53
CA ARG A 235 -12.83 11.06 20.21
C ARG A 235 -12.18 12.44 20.04
N VAL A 236 -12.77 13.32 19.24
CA VAL A 236 -12.31 14.70 19.04
C VAL A 236 -12.23 15.42 20.39
N THR A 237 -13.30 15.37 21.19
CA THR A 237 -13.34 15.99 22.52
C THR A 237 -12.20 15.49 23.42
N LYS A 238 -11.94 14.18 23.41
CA LYS A 238 -10.86 13.57 24.19
C LYS A 238 -9.48 14.05 23.73
N VAL A 239 -9.22 14.07 22.42
CA VAL A 239 -7.93 14.49 21.85
C VAL A 239 -7.66 15.97 22.12
N VAL A 240 -8.65 16.85 21.93
CA VAL A 240 -8.46 18.31 22.15
C VAL A 240 -8.48 18.72 23.63
N SER A 241 -8.88 17.83 24.54
CA SER A 241 -8.92 18.13 25.98
C SER A 241 -7.55 18.41 26.60
N ARG A 242 -6.47 17.90 26.00
CA ARG A 242 -5.09 18.04 26.48
C ARG A 242 -4.20 18.62 25.39
N ARG A 243 -3.20 19.40 25.78
CA ARG A 243 -2.17 19.90 24.85
C ARG A 243 -1.30 18.73 24.39
N ARG A 244 -1.22 18.52 23.08
CA ARG A 244 -0.35 17.51 22.46
C ARG A 244 1.07 18.08 22.34
N LYS A 245 2.07 17.28 22.70
CA LYS A 245 3.47 17.74 22.84
C LYS A 245 4.32 17.56 21.57
N ASN A 246 3.90 16.70 20.65
CA ASN A 246 4.68 16.37 19.45
C ASN A 246 3.83 16.66 18.20
N GLU A 247 4.10 17.79 17.54
CA GLU A 247 3.64 18.06 16.17
C GLU A 247 4.60 17.29 15.25
N VAL A 248 4.16 16.16 14.71
CA VAL A 248 4.87 15.50 13.61
C VAL A 248 4.32 16.16 12.36
N GLU A 249 5.04 17.17 11.86
CA GLU A 249 4.79 17.97 10.65
C GLU A 249 3.34 18.46 10.40
N PRO A 250 3.13 19.76 10.12
CA PRO A 250 1.82 20.25 9.70
C PRO A 250 1.32 19.51 8.45
N THR A 251 0.35 18.61 8.61
CA THR A 251 -0.26 17.88 7.50
C THR A 251 -1.78 18.02 7.53
N ASP A 252 -2.37 18.14 6.35
CA ASP A 252 -3.83 18.10 6.14
C ASP A 252 -4.44 16.72 6.47
N GLU A 253 -3.58 15.75 6.77
CA GLU A 253 -3.90 14.37 7.13
C GLU A 253 -3.83 14.13 8.64
N SER A 254 -3.81 15.17 9.48
CA SER A 254 -3.86 14.94 10.93
C SER A 254 -5.18 14.29 11.36
N GLU A 255 -5.12 13.41 12.36
CA GLU A 255 -6.28 12.72 12.94
C GLU A 255 -7.47 13.66 13.21
N ILE A 256 -7.18 14.84 13.79
CA ILE A 256 -8.20 15.84 14.13
C ILE A 256 -8.79 16.48 12.88
N VAL A 257 -7.98 16.83 11.87
CA VAL A 257 -8.51 17.40 10.62
C VAL A 257 -9.44 16.40 9.94
N ILE A 258 -9.05 15.13 9.84
CA ILE A 258 -9.88 14.08 9.21
C ILE A 258 -11.20 13.90 9.99
N ALA A 259 -11.14 13.82 11.32
CA ALA A 259 -12.32 13.70 12.16
C ALA A 259 -13.26 14.92 12.01
N LEU A 260 -12.72 16.13 11.96
CA LEU A 260 -13.51 17.35 11.77
C LEU A 260 -14.11 17.43 10.37
N ARG A 261 -13.41 16.97 9.33
CA ARG A 261 -13.94 16.84 7.96
C ARG A 261 -15.15 15.91 7.93
N PHE A 262 -15.09 14.79 8.66
CA PHE A 262 -16.25 13.91 8.80
C PHE A 262 -17.42 14.62 9.47
N LEU A 263 -17.20 15.23 10.65
CA LEU A 263 -18.27 15.93 11.38
C LEU A 263 -18.85 17.11 10.57
N HIS A 264 -18.04 17.77 9.74
CA HIS A 264 -18.49 18.85 8.88
C HIS A 264 -19.54 18.41 7.85
N LYS A 265 -19.59 17.12 7.48
CA LYS A 265 -20.68 16.56 6.66
C LYS A 265 -22.06 16.63 7.36
N PHE A 266 -22.07 16.85 8.68
CA PHE A 266 -23.26 16.80 9.56
C PHE A 266 -23.45 18.07 10.41
N VAL A 267 -23.11 19.27 9.88
CA VAL A 267 -23.19 20.55 10.62
C VAL A 267 -24.60 20.89 11.15
N GLY A 268 -25.65 20.25 10.64
CA GLY A 268 -27.02 20.38 11.19
C GLY A 268 -27.29 19.59 12.47
N HIS A 269 -26.40 18.69 12.88
CA HIS A 269 -26.59 17.84 14.06
C HIS A 269 -26.14 18.56 15.34
N GLU A 270 -26.99 18.61 16.36
CA GLU A 270 -26.75 19.37 17.60
C GLU A 270 -25.42 18.97 18.29
N GLU A 271 -25.11 17.67 18.30
CA GLU A 271 -23.88 17.15 18.91
C GLU A 271 -22.61 17.60 18.16
N VAL A 272 -22.70 17.76 16.84
CA VAL A 272 -21.60 18.25 16.00
C VAL A 272 -21.30 19.71 16.34
N LEU A 273 -22.34 20.55 16.40
CA LEU A 273 -22.21 21.96 16.77
C LEU A 273 -21.61 22.11 18.18
N LYS A 274 -22.11 21.35 19.16
CA LYS A 274 -21.53 21.30 20.52
C LYS A 274 -20.06 20.87 20.53
N THR A 275 -19.66 20.00 19.60
CA THR A 275 -18.27 19.56 19.47
C THR A 275 -17.40 20.65 18.88
N PHE A 276 -17.85 21.35 17.83
CA PHE A 276 -17.14 22.52 17.29
C PHE A 276 -16.97 23.63 18.32
N ASP A 277 -17.98 23.92 19.14
CA ASP A 277 -17.86 24.84 20.28
C ASP A 277 -16.72 24.45 21.24
N LYS A 278 -16.64 23.16 21.60
CA LYS A 278 -15.59 22.64 22.50
C LYS A 278 -14.21 22.76 21.86
N VAL A 279 -14.09 22.40 20.58
CA VAL A 279 -12.85 22.50 19.81
C VAL A 279 -12.39 23.96 19.74
N TYR A 280 -13.30 24.90 19.46
CA TYR A 280 -13.00 26.33 19.46
C TYR A 280 -12.50 26.83 20.82
N LYS A 281 -13.18 26.45 21.91
CA LYS A 281 -12.78 26.81 23.28
C LYS A 281 -11.42 26.23 23.65
N LYS A 282 -11.05 25.07 23.08
CA LYS A 282 -9.78 24.37 23.31
C LYS A 282 -8.75 24.58 22.17
N ARG A 283 -8.95 25.55 21.28
CA ARG A 283 -8.08 25.80 20.11
C ARG A 283 -6.60 26.03 20.43
N GLY A 284 -6.27 26.43 21.66
CA GLY A 284 -4.88 26.51 22.15
C GLY A 284 -4.16 25.15 22.23
N ASN A 285 -4.92 24.05 22.29
CA ASN A 285 -4.40 22.67 22.29
C ASN A 285 -4.24 22.07 20.88
N LEU A 286 -4.68 22.79 19.85
CA LEU A 286 -4.54 22.41 18.46
C LEU A 286 -3.18 22.84 17.90
N PHE A 287 -2.70 22.08 16.92
CA PHE A 287 -1.54 22.44 16.13
C PHE A 287 -1.86 23.61 15.18
N MET A 288 -0.82 24.25 14.63
CA MET A 288 -1.02 25.41 13.75
C MET A 288 -1.81 25.04 12.49
N ALA A 289 -1.47 23.90 11.87
CA ALA A 289 -2.19 23.38 10.70
C ALA A 289 -3.69 23.15 10.99
N GLU A 290 -4.01 22.50 12.11
CA GLU A 290 -5.40 22.21 12.49
C GLU A 290 -6.21 23.49 12.75
N ARG A 291 -5.62 24.49 13.41
CA ARG A 291 -6.26 25.80 13.60
C ARG A 291 -6.51 26.51 12.28
N LYS A 292 -5.53 26.47 11.38
CA LYS A 292 -5.64 27.05 10.04
C LYS A 292 -6.76 26.37 9.26
N TRP A 293 -6.76 25.04 9.22
CA TRP A 293 -7.80 24.27 8.53
C TRP A 293 -9.20 24.60 9.09
N LEU A 294 -9.38 24.67 10.41
CA LEU A 294 -10.64 25.07 11.05
C LEU A 294 -11.13 26.45 10.61
N ARG A 295 -10.23 27.44 10.61
CA ARG A 295 -10.54 28.80 10.17
C ARG A 295 -10.94 28.84 8.70
N ASP A 296 -10.21 28.12 7.85
CA ASP A 296 -10.39 28.18 6.40
C ASP A 296 -11.64 27.43 5.93
N ASN A 297 -12.07 26.39 6.65
CA ASN A 297 -13.08 25.44 6.16
C ASN A 297 -14.40 25.43 6.92
N ILE A 298 -14.48 26.04 8.11
CA ILE A 298 -15.71 26.02 8.90
C ILE A 298 -16.20 27.45 9.14
N ALA A 299 -17.26 27.84 8.43
CA ALA A 299 -17.88 29.17 8.52
C ALA A 299 -18.22 29.59 9.96
N TYR A 300 -18.67 28.63 10.78
CA TYR A 300 -18.90 28.81 12.22
C TYR A 300 -17.71 29.47 12.95
N PHE A 301 -16.47 29.08 12.60
CA PHE A 301 -15.26 29.61 13.23
C PHE A 301 -14.89 30.99 12.68
N GLN A 302 -15.14 31.25 11.40
CA GLN A 302 -14.91 32.54 10.77
C GLN A 302 -15.81 33.64 11.37
N GLU A 303 -17.08 33.31 11.63
CA GLU A 303 -18.02 34.22 12.27
C GLU A 303 -17.62 34.52 13.72
N LYS A 304 -17.17 33.51 14.47
CA LYS A 304 -16.69 33.67 15.86
C LYS A 304 -15.40 34.47 15.99
N GLU A 305 -14.52 34.49 14.98
CA GLU A 305 -13.31 35.34 15.00
C GLU A 305 -13.60 36.80 14.62
N ARG A 306 -14.76 37.10 14.01
CA ARG A 306 -15.19 38.46 13.64
C ARG A 306 -15.98 39.18 14.73
N MET A 307 -16.44 38.47 15.76
CA MET A 307 -17.15 39.00 16.94
C MET A 307 -16.21 39.20 18.12
#